data_AF-A0A846P1G6-F1
#
_entry.id   AF-A0A846P1G6-F1
#
_cell.length_a   1.000
_cell.length_b   1.000
_cell.length_c   1.000
_cell.angle_alpha   90.00
_cell.angle_beta   90.00
_cell.angle_gamma   90.00
#
_symmetry.space_group_name_H-M   'P 1'
#
loop_
_entity.id
_entity.type
_entity.pdbx_description
1 polymer ?
#
loop_
_entity_poly.entity_id
_entity_poly.type
_entity_poly.pdbx_seq_one_letter_code
_entity_poly.pdbx_strand_id
1 'polypeptide(L)' 'IFVHSHPSGDPDPSESDRKITEQLVKAGELMGIEVLDHVIIGRDGYYSFSDNEFDFLSRGGGRNE' A
#
# COMPACT_ATOMS: atom_id res chain seq x y z
N ILE A 1 -0.05 -8.03 3.21
CA ILE A 1 1.02 -7.47 2.36
C ILE A 1 0.68 -7.81 0.92
N PHE A 2 0.78 -6.85 0.01
CA PHE A 2 0.71 -7.12 -1.42
C PHE A 2 1.92 -6.53 -2.14
N VAL A 3 2.31 -7.16 -3.26
CA VAL A 3 3.54 -6.86 -3.97
C VAL A 3 3.32 -6.92 -5.47
N HIS A 4 3.85 -5.96 -6.22
CA HIS A 4 3.98 -6.07 -7.67
C HIS A 4 5.32 -5.52 -8.16
N SER A 5 5.64 -5.78 -9.42
CA SER A 5 6.89 -5.33 -10.04
C SER A 5 6.62 -4.22 -11.05
N HIS A 6 7.52 -3.25 -11.13
CA HIS A 6 7.59 -2.25 -12.21
C HIS A 6 8.62 -2.70 -13.25
N PRO A 7 8.20 -3.21 -14.43
CA PRO A 7 9.14 -3.64 -15.47
C PRO A 7 10.03 -2.52 -16.01
N SER A 8 9.61 -1.25 -15.83
CA SER A 8 10.42 -0.06 -16.11
C SER A 8 11.72 0.00 -15.31
N GLY A 9 11.75 -0.63 -14.13
CA GLY A 9 12.88 -0.61 -13.21
C GLY A 9 12.74 0.41 -12.07
N ASP A 10 11.92 1.44 -12.25
CA ASP A 10 11.65 2.50 -11.27
C ASP A 10 10.60 2.04 -10.25
N PRO A 11 10.93 1.94 -8.95
CA PRO A 11 9.99 1.52 -7.91
C PRO A 11 9.02 2.64 -7.46
N ASP A 12 9.16 3.88 -7.94
CA ASP A 12 8.28 4.97 -7.50
C ASP A 12 6.80 4.67 -7.83
N PRO A 13 5.88 4.86 -6.86
CA PRO A 13 4.47 4.54 -7.05
C PRO A 13 3.80 5.52 -8.00
N SER A 14 3.09 5.00 -8.99
CA SER A 14 2.17 5.79 -9.82
C SER A 14 0.93 6.23 -9.03
N GLU A 15 0.14 7.15 -9.59
CA GLU A 15 -1.16 7.48 -9.01
C GLU A 15 -2.11 6.28 -8.93
N SER A 16 -2.01 5.34 -9.88
CA SER A 16 -2.82 4.13 -9.88
C SER A 16 -2.44 3.21 -8.73
N ASP A 17 -1.15 3.08 -8.44
CA ASP A 17 -0.64 2.32 -7.30
C ASP A 17 -1.16 2.88 -5.98
N ARG A 18 -1.15 4.21 -5.82
CA ARG A 18 -1.71 4.87 -4.64
C ARG A 18 -3.22 4.62 -4.51
N LYS A 19 -3.97 4.73 -5.61
CA LYS A 19 -5.43 4.49 -5.61
C LYS A 19 -5.78 3.06 -5.24
N ILE A 20 -5.06 2.07 -5.78
CA ILE A 20 -5.32 0.66 -5.43
C ILE A 20 -4.92 0.37 -3.98
N THR A 21 -3.83 0.96 -3.46
CA THR A 21 -3.50 0.87 -2.02
C THR A 21 -4.68 1.36 -1.18
N GLU A 22 -5.21 2.56 -1.46
CA GLU A 22 -6.35 3.11 -0.70
C GLU A 22 -7.59 2.23 -0.75
N GLN A 23 -7.89 1.63 -1.92
CA GLN A 23 -9.03 0.72 -2.07
C GLN A 23 -8.83 -0.58 -1.31
N LEU A 24 -7.62 -1.16 -1.35
CA LEU A 24 -7.28 -2.37 -0.63
C LEU A 24 -7.36 -2.19 0.88
N VAL A 25 -6.90 -1.04 1.39
CA VAL A 25 -6.99 -0.69 2.82
C VAL A 25 -8.44 -0.66 3.28
N LYS A 26 -9.29 0.10 2.57
CA LYS A 26 -10.73 0.19 2.86
C LYS A 26 -11.43 -1.16 2.77
N ALA A 27 -11.09 -1.97 1.75
CA ALA A 27 -11.65 -3.30 1.60
C ALA A 27 -11.20 -4.23 2.74
N GLY A 28 -9.93 -4.14 3.15
CA GLY A 28 -9.37 -4.85 4.28
C GLY A 28 -10.12 -4.55 5.57
N GLU A 29 -10.35 -3.27 5.89
CA GLU A 29 -11.13 -2.84 7.05
C GLU A 29 -12.54 -3.46 7.07
N LEU A 30 -13.25 -3.41 5.95
CA LEU A 30 -14.60 -3.99 5.83
C LEU A 30 -14.61 -5.51 6.06
N MET A 31 -13.51 -6.19 5.72
CA MET A 31 -13.35 -7.63 5.88
C MET A 31 -12.69 -8.04 7.20
N GLY A 32 -12.24 -7.09 8.02
CA GLY A 32 -11.41 -7.36 9.20
C GLY A 32 -10.03 -7.94 8.86
N ILE A 33 -9.50 -7.62 7.68
CA ILE A 33 -8.18 -8.06 7.19
C ILE A 33 -7.27 -6.84 7.08
N GLU A 34 -6.21 -6.80 7.89
CA GLU A 34 -5.27 -5.69 7.89
C GLU A 34 -4.32 -5.71 6.68
N VAL A 35 -4.24 -4.57 5.96
CA VAL A 35 -3.25 -4.36 4.90
C VAL A 35 -1.97 -3.82 5.52
N LEU A 36 -1.01 -4.71 5.74
CA LEU A 36 0.25 -4.37 6.41
C LEU A 36 1.24 -3.54 5.57
N ASP A 37 1.30 -3.78 4.26
CA ASP A 37 2.18 -3.05 3.34
C ASP A 37 1.77 -3.29 1.88
N HIS A 38 2.16 -2.34 1.03
CA HIS A 38 2.23 -2.44 -0.41
C HIS A 38 3.68 -2.24 -0.84
N VAL A 39 4.29 -3.26 -1.43
CA VAL A 39 5.67 -3.19 -1.93
C VAL A 39 5.71 -3.17 -3.46
N ILE A 40 6.38 -2.17 -4.03
CA ILE A 40 6.69 -2.10 -5.45
C ILE A 40 8.14 -2.47 -5.65
N ILE A 41 8.42 -3.47 -6.49
CA ILE A 41 9.78 -3.93 -6.77
C ILE A 41 10.21 -3.42 -8.15
N GLY A 42 11.32 -2.69 -8.18
CA GLY A 42 12.01 -2.23 -9.38
C GLY A 42 13.39 -2.87 -9.52
N ARG A 43 14.09 -2.54 -10.62
CA ARG A 43 15.51 -2.85 -10.77
C ARG A 43 16.35 -1.97 -9.84
N ASP A 44 15.92 -0.73 -9.66
CA ASP A 44 16.68 0.30 -8.94
C ASP A 44 16.44 0.24 -7.42
N GLY A 45 15.57 -0.69 -6.97
CA GLY A 45 15.27 -0.91 -5.56
C GLY A 45 13.83 -1.36 -5.33
N TYR A 46 13.27 -0.95 -4.20
CA TYR A 46 11.86 -1.16 -3.89
C TYR A 46 11.27 0.09 -3.23
N TYR A 47 9.95 0.22 -3.30
CA TYR A 47 9.17 1.18 -2.55
C TYR A 47 8.23 0.43 -1.62
N SER A 48 8.35 0.66 -0.32
CA SER A 48 7.38 0.20 0.68
C SER A 48 6.51 1.39 1.06
N PHE A 49 5.19 1.22 0.93
CA PHE A 49 4.26 2.25 1.39
C PHE A 49 4.33 2.41 2.92
N SER A 50 4.57 1.33 3.68
CA SER A 50 4.67 1.42 5.15
C SER A 50 5.90 2.21 5.60
N ASP A 51 7.02 2.09 4.89
CA ASP A 51 8.26 2.82 5.22
C ASP A 51 8.18 4.31 4.87
N ASN A 52 7.38 4.68 3.86
CA ASN A 52 7.30 6.04 3.32
C ASN A 52 6.12 6.85 3.90
N GLU A 53 5.76 6.57 5.16
CA GLU A 53 4.71 7.26 5.93
C GLU A 53 3.35 7.30 5.22
N PHE A 54 3.06 6.33 4.34
CA PHE A 54 1.71 6.18 3.85
C PHE A 54 0.85 5.75 5.04
N ASP A 55 0.02 6.67 5.49
CA ASP A 55 -0.78 6.43 6.67
C ASP A 55 -1.95 5.50 6.35
N PHE A 56 -1.68 4.21 6.54
CA PHE A 56 -2.66 3.13 6.47
C PHE A 56 -3.70 3.22 7.59
N LEU A 57 -3.36 3.86 8.71
CA LEU A 57 -4.15 3.80 9.95
C LEU A 57 -5.10 4.99 10.10
N SER A 58 -4.69 6.23 9.83
CA SER A 58 -5.59 7.39 9.99
C SER A 58 -6.53 7.61 8.80
N ARG A 59 -6.36 6.84 7.72
CA ARG A 59 -7.35 6.75 6.62
C ARG A 59 -8.40 5.66 6.83
N GLY A 60 -8.21 4.81 7.84
CA GLY A 60 -9.11 3.76 8.29
C GLY A 60 -9.71 4.07 9.65
N GLY A 61 -10.83 4.79 9.66
CA GLY A 61 -11.48 5.21 10.90
C GLY A 61 -11.81 4.03 11.83
N GLY A 62 -11.30 4.12 13.06
CA GLY A 62 -11.89 3.48 14.23
C GLY A 62 -11.40 2.07 14.56
N ARG A 63 -10.36 1.98 15.39
CA ARG A 63 -10.33 0.90 16.39
C ARG A 63 -11.54 1.14 17.31
N ASN A 64 -12.56 0.30 17.17
CA ASN A 64 -13.56 0.15 18.23
C ASN A 64 -12.85 -0.52 19.42
N GLU A 65 -12.35 0.30 20.34
CA GLU A 65 -12.25 -0.03 21.75
C GLU A 65 -13.44 0.62 22.49
#